data_AF-A0A174DYP9-F1
#
_entry.id   AF-A0A174DYP9-F1
#
_cell.length_a   1.000
_cell.length_b   1.000
_cell.length_c   1.000
_cell.angle_alpha   90.00
_cell.angle_beta   90.00
_cell.angle_gamma   90.00
#
_symmetry.space_group_name_H-M   'P 1'
#
loop_
_entity.id
_entity.type
_entity.pdbx_description
1 polymer ?
#
loop_
_entity_poly.entity_id
_entity_poly.type
_entity_poly.pdbx_seq_one_letter_code
_entity_poly.pdbx_strand_id
1 'polypeptide(L)'
;MLETILLAFLFAKIKKLDIKPIFKTWHIYPIVVLEIISIIGQVMIFNENYQMLRIVSFLKTIYLTSYLFLVFKYEIYNIALIGAACVFGGGILNDLAIKANGGFMPVFPSISYITGYVKPESFNVVKDIHVLGSSASKFKILTDYIDLGYSILSVGDVFIRVFVFLVIFYSIKKSNDKYLEVNI
;
A
#
# COMPACT_ATOMS: atom_id res chain seq x y z
N MET A 1 0.50 0.42 -4.24
CA MET A 1 1.60 0.29 -3.25
C MET A 1 2.96 0.47 -3.95
N LEU A 2 2.95 0.99 -5.19
CA LEU A 2 4.11 1.13 -6.06
C LEU A 2 5.31 1.79 -5.38
N GLU A 3 5.10 2.88 -4.66
CA GLU A 3 6.16 3.64 -3.98
C GLU A 3 6.91 2.76 -2.99
N THR A 4 6.18 1.90 -2.28
CA THR A 4 6.75 0.96 -1.31
C THR A 4 7.55 -0.16 -1.98
N ILE A 5 7.08 -0.67 -3.12
CA ILE A 5 7.82 -1.65 -3.93
C ILE A 5 9.10 -1.02 -4.47
N LEU A 6 9.01 0.18 -5.04
CA LEU A 6 10.15 0.92 -5.57
C LEU A 6 11.15 1.25 -4.46
N LEU A 7 10.68 1.60 -3.27
CA LEU A 7 11.53 1.81 -2.09
C LEU A 7 12.26 0.52 -1.70
N ALA A 8 11.59 -0.63 -1.73
CA ALA A 8 12.23 -1.92 -1.46
C ALA A 8 13.29 -2.26 -2.53
N PHE A 9 13.03 -1.97 -3.80
CA PHE A 9 14.01 -2.14 -4.88
C PHE A 9 15.22 -1.22 -4.71
N LEU A 10 14.98 0.05 -4.39
CA LEU A 10 16.04 1.02 -4.13
C LEU A 10 16.90 0.57 -2.94
N PHE A 11 16.28 0.16 -1.84
CA PHE A 11 16.98 -0.32 -0.66
C PHE A 11 17.78 -1.60 -0.95
N ALA A 12 17.24 -2.53 -1.74
CA ALA A 12 17.97 -3.71 -2.20
C ALA A 12 19.21 -3.34 -3.02
N LYS A 13 19.10 -2.34 -3.92
CA LYS A 13 20.24 -1.83 -4.70
C LYS A 13 21.30 -1.17 -3.82
N ILE A 14 20.91 -0.39 -2.81
CA ILE A 14 21.83 0.18 -1.82
C ILE A 14 22.58 -0.93 -1.06
N LYS A 15 21.90 -2.05 -0.79
CA LYS A 15 22.51 -3.26 -0.21
C LYS A 15 23.28 -4.13 -1.20
N LYS A 16 23.52 -3.64 -2.43
CA LYS A 16 24.25 -4.33 -3.51
C LYS A 16 23.62 -5.67 -3.93
N LEU A 17 22.31 -5.83 -3.75
CA LEU A 17 21.56 -7.00 -4.23
C LEU A 17 21.10 -6.77 -5.68
N ASP A 18 21.01 -7.84 -6.47
CA ASP A 18 20.36 -7.78 -7.77
C ASP A 18 18.84 -7.99 -7.64
N ILE A 19 18.06 -7.17 -8.32
CA ILE A 19 16.59 -7.28 -8.31
C ILE A 19 16.10 -8.28 -9.37
N LYS A 20 16.89 -8.54 -10.42
CA LYS A 20 16.48 -9.41 -11.53
C LYS A 20 16.09 -10.83 -11.11
N PRO A 21 16.75 -11.50 -10.13
CA PRO A 21 16.42 -12.87 -9.77
C PRO A 21 14.98 -13.08 -9.28
N ILE A 22 14.36 -12.09 -8.61
CA ILE A 22 12.97 -12.22 -8.16
C ILE A 22 11.98 -12.31 -9.35
N PHE A 23 12.34 -11.75 -10.50
CA PHE A 23 11.53 -11.80 -11.71
C PHE A 23 11.71 -13.10 -12.52
N LYS A 24 12.63 -13.99 -12.12
CA LYS A 24 12.78 -15.31 -12.76
C LYS A 24 11.78 -16.35 -12.24
N THR A 25 10.98 -16.01 -11.22
CA THR A 25 9.98 -16.93 -10.66
C THR A 25 8.58 -16.40 -10.87
N TRP A 26 7.61 -17.29 -11.08
CA TRP A 26 6.24 -16.87 -11.35
C TRP A 26 5.54 -16.20 -10.15
N HIS A 27 6.01 -16.49 -8.93
CA HIS A 27 5.41 -16.05 -7.66
C HIS A 27 5.33 -14.52 -7.49
N ILE A 28 6.14 -13.75 -8.21
CA ILE A 28 6.07 -12.27 -8.20
C ILE A 28 4.96 -11.72 -9.10
N TYR A 29 4.55 -12.45 -10.14
CA TYR A 29 3.65 -11.91 -11.16
C TYR A 29 2.22 -11.64 -10.68
N PRO A 30 1.62 -12.39 -9.73
CA PRO A 30 0.35 -11.99 -9.13
C PRO A 30 0.40 -10.56 -8.54
N ILE A 31 1.50 -10.20 -7.88
CA ILE A 31 1.72 -8.85 -7.32
C ILE A 31 1.85 -7.82 -8.45
N VAL A 32 2.66 -8.13 -9.49
CA VAL A 32 2.88 -7.23 -10.63
C VAL A 32 1.57 -6.94 -11.36
N VAL A 33 0.77 -7.98 -11.65
CA VAL A 33 -0.53 -7.83 -12.33
C VAL A 33 -1.48 -6.99 -11.50
N LEU A 34 -1.56 -7.22 -10.19
CA LEU A 34 -2.44 -6.45 -9.32
C LEU A 34 -1.99 -4.99 -9.16
N GLU A 35 -0.69 -4.69 -9.17
CA GLU A 35 -0.21 -3.30 -9.18
C GLU A 35 -0.55 -2.62 -10.51
N ILE A 36 -0.43 -3.31 -11.66
CA ILE A 36 -0.86 -2.76 -12.97
C ILE A 36 -2.36 -2.44 -12.95
N ILE A 37 -3.19 -3.38 -12.47
CA ILE A 37 -4.64 -3.15 -12.32
C ILE A 37 -4.91 -1.96 -11.39
N SER A 38 -4.16 -1.85 -10.29
CA SER A 38 -4.29 -0.74 -9.35
C SER A 38 -3.95 0.60 -10.01
N ILE A 39 -2.88 0.66 -10.82
CA ILE A 39 -2.49 1.87 -11.58
C ILE A 39 -3.61 2.27 -12.56
N ILE A 40 -4.15 1.30 -13.32
CA ILE A 40 -5.28 1.57 -14.23
C ILE A 40 -6.47 2.13 -13.44
N GLY A 41 -6.79 1.53 -12.29
CA GLY A 41 -7.84 2.02 -11.39
C GLY A 41 -7.61 3.45 -10.94
N GLN A 42 -6.37 3.80 -10.55
CA GLN A 42 -6.01 5.16 -10.15
C GLN A 42 -6.18 6.16 -11.31
N VAL A 43 -5.77 5.80 -12.52
CA VAL A 43 -5.97 6.64 -13.72
C VAL A 43 -7.45 6.87 -14.00
N MET A 44 -8.29 5.84 -13.84
CA MET A 44 -9.74 5.98 -14.01
C MET A 44 -10.37 6.90 -12.95
N ILE A 45 -9.95 6.78 -11.68
CA ILE A 45 -10.40 7.67 -10.60
C ILE A 45 -9.99 9.12 -10.87
N PHE A 46 -8.77 9.32 -11.36
CA PHE A 46 -8.27 10.64 -11.76
C PHE A 46 -9.13 11.27 -12.87
N ASN A 47 -9.66 10.45 -13.78
CA ASN A 47 -10.61 10.86 -14.82
C ASN A 47 -12.08 10.85 -14.34
N GLU A 48 -12.33 11.07 -13.05
CA GLU A 48 -13.65 11.22 -12.42
C GLU A 48 -14.54 9.96 -12.45
N ASN A 49 -14.00 8.79 -12.79
CA ASN A 49 -14.75 7.52 -12.69
C ASN A 49 -14.69 6.97 -11.25
N TYR A 50 -15.44 7.61 -10.35
CA TYR A 50 -15.44 7.27 -8.92
C TYR A 50 -16.06 5.89 -8.59
N GLN A 51 -16.74 5.21 -9.53
CA GLN A 51 -17.20 3.83 -9.32
C GLN A 51 -16.01 2.88 -9.09
N MET A 52 -14.85 3.22 -9.64
CA MET A 52 -13.62 2.45 -9.48
C MET A 52 -13.09 2.45 -8.04
N LEU A 53 -13.47 3.41 -7.19
CA LEU A 53 -13.04 3.44 -5.78
C LEU A 53 -13.48 2.19 -5.02
N ARG A 54 -14.71 1.71 -5.25
CA ARG A 54 -15.22 0.49 -4.60
C ARG A 54 -14.44 -0.74 -5.05
N ILE A 55 -14.11 -0.83 -6.34
CA ILE A 55 -13.35 -1.95 -6.91
C ILE A 55 -11.92 -1.94 -6.36
N VAL A 56 -11.25 -0.79 -6.39
CA VAL A 56 -9.88 -0.63 -5.88
C VAL A 56 -9.81 -0.92 -4.37
N SER A 57 -10.82 -0.51 -3.60
CA SER A 57 -10.92 -0.84 -2.17
C SER A 57 -10.98 -2.35 -1.92
N PHE A 58 -11.83 -3.08 -2.66
CA PHE A 58 -11.90 -4.54 -2.58
C PHE A 58 -10.59 -5.22 -3.01
N LEU A 59 -9.93 -4.69 -4.05
CA LEU A 59 -8.66 -5.22 -4.54
C LEU A 59 -7.53 -5.10 -3.50
N LYS A 60 -7.58 -4.18 -2.54
CA LYS A 60 -6.53 -4.00 -1.51
C LYS A 60 -6.26 -5.30 -0.75
N THR A 61 -7.31 -6.03 -0.37
CA THR A 61 -7.18 -7.29 0.38
C THR A 61 -6.54 -8.38 -0.48
N ILE A 62 -7.07 -8.60 -1.68
CA ILE A 62 -6.51 -9.56 -2.66
C ILE A 62 -5.05 -9.22 -2.93
N TYR A 63 -4.75 -7.92 -3.03
CA TYR A 63 -3.42 -7.44 -3.31
C TYR A 63 -2.44 -7.75 -2.18
N LEU A 64 -2.78 -7.48 -0.93
CA LEU A 64 -1.95 -7.87 0.22
C LEU A 64 -1.80 -9.39 0.32
N THR A 65 -2.85 -10.17 0.09
CA THR A 65 -2.79 -11.64 0.12
C THR A 65 -1.87 -12.20 -0.97
N SER A 66 -1.77 -11.55 -2.14
CA SER A 66 -0.88 -12.00 -3.21
C SER A 66 0.60 -12.05 -2.81
N TYR A 67 1.02 -11.29 -1.79
CA TYR A 67 2.37 -11.35 -1.26
C TYR A 67 2.71 -12.70 -0.61
N LEU A 68 1.71 -13.50 -0.22
CA LEU A 68 1.93 -14.82 0.34
C LEU A 68 2.63 -15.78 -0.64
N PHE A 69 2.45 -15.62 -1.95
CA PHE A 69 3.17 -16.43 -2.95
C PHE A 69 4.69 -16.30 -2.79
N LEU A 70 5.19 -15.09 -2.53
CA LEU A 70 6.61 -14.86 -2.24
C LEU A 70 7.01 -15.38 -0.86
N VAL A 71 6.13 -15.20 0.14
CA VAL A 71 6.38 -15.69 1.51
C VAL A 71 6.63 -17.20 1.51
N PHE A 72 5.77 -17.96 0.83
CA PHE A 72 5.92 -19.41 0.70
C PHE A 72 7.13 -19.78 -0.16
N LYS A 73 7.36 -19.11 -1.29
CA LYS A 73 8.48 -19.41 -2.19
C LYS A 73 9.86 -19.25 -1.53
N TYR A 74 10.02 -18.21 -0.72
CA TYR A 74 11.29 -17.85 -0.09
C TYR A 74 11.36 -18.18 1.40
N GLU A 75 10.31 -18.81 1.94
CA GLU A 75 10.23 -19.29 3.33
C GLU A 75 10.51 -18.17 4.36
N ILE A 76 10.08 -16.94 4.05
CA ILE A 76 10.32 -15.75 4.88
C ILE A 76 9.25 -15.57 5.96
N TYR A 77 8.82 -16.67 6.59
CA TYR A 77 7.67 -16.71 7.52
C TYR A 77 7.80 -15.76 8.72
N ASN A 78 8.97 -15.73 9.37
CA ASN A 78 9.20 -14.85 10.52
C ASN A 78 9.09 -13.37 10.14
N ILE A 79 9.59 -13.01 8.95
CA ILE A 79 9.48 -11.65 8.41
C ILE A 79 8.03 -11.33 8.08
N ALA A 80 7.30 -12.28 7.48
CA ALA A 80 5.89 -12.12 7.18
C ALA A 80 5.05 -11.96 8.45
N LEU A 81 5.38 -12.63 9.56
CA LEU A 81 4.70 -12.49 10.85
C LEU A 81 4.90 -11.09 11.46
N ILE A 82 6.12 -10.56 11.40
CA ILE A 82 6.41 -9.17 11.82
C ILE A 82 5.60 -8.19 10.97
N GLY A 83 5.62 -8.37 9.64
CA GLY A 83 4.83 -7.53 8.75
C GLY A 83 3.33 -7.65 8.99
N ALA A 84 2.81 -8.85 9.27
CA ALA A 84 1.40 -9.06 9.61
C ALA A 84 1.02 -8.31 10.90
N ALA A 85 1.89 -8.32 11.92
CA ALA A 85 1.69 -7.50 13.12
C ALA A 85 1.61 -6.00 12.79
N CYS A 86 2.41 -5.51 11.84
CA CYS A 86 2.29 -4.13 11.35
C CYS A 86 0.96 -3.88 10.62
N VAL A 87 0.47 -4.85 9.82
CA VAL A 87 -0.85 -4.73 9.15
C VAL A 87 -1.97 -4.62 10.18
N PHE A 88 -1.98 -5.50 11.19
CA PHE A 88 -2.97 -5.45 12.27
C PHE A 88 -2.87 -4.16 13.08
N GLY A 89 -1.65 -3.77 13.47
CA GLY A 89 -1.41 -2.51 14.19
C GLY A 89 -1.88 -1.29 13.40
N GLY A 90 -1.57 -1.23 12.10
CA GLY A 90 -2.02 -0.17 11.22
C GLY A 90 -3.55 -0.12 11.08
N GLY A 91 -4.20 -1.27 10.97
CA GLY A 91 -5.66 -1.37 10.98
C GLY A 91 -6.27 -0.85 12.28
N ILE A 92 -5.70 -1.21 13.44
CA ILE A 92 -6.15 -0.71 14.75
C ILE A 92 -6.02 0.82 14.83
N LEU A 93 -4.91 1.40 14.36
CA LEU A 93 -4.72 2.85 14.34
C LEU A 93 -5.79 3.55 13.49
N ASN A 94 -6.10 3.00 12.32
CA ASN A 94 -7.16 3.52 11.45
C ASN A 94 -8.54 3.41 12.11
N ASP A 95 -8.85 2.27 12.71
CA ASP A 95 -10.10 2.04 13.43
C ASP A 95 -10.30 3.00 14.60
N LEU A 96 -9.22 3.33 15.32
CA LEU A 96 -9.27 4.31 16.42
C LEU A 96 -9.62 5.70 15.90
N ALA A 97 -9.00 6.13 14.79
CA ALA A 97 -9.33 7.40 14.14
C ALA A 97 -10.79 7.43 13.69
N ILE A 98 -11.25 6.37 13.00
CA ILE A 98 -12.63 6.25 12.50
C ILE A 98 -13.65 6.30 13.64
N LYS A 99 -13.46 5.49 14.68
CA LYS A 99 -14.37 5.43 15.83
C LYS A 99 -14.44 6.74 16.60
N ALA A 100 -13.29 7.42 16.78
CA ALA A 100 -13.25 8.72 17.46
C ALA A 100 -14.00 9.82 16.71
N ASN A 101 -14.13 9.69 15.39
CA ASN A 101 -14.78 10.64 14.49
C ASN A 101 -16.17 10.16 14.02
N GLY A 102 -16.86 9.35 14.85
CA GLY A 102 -18.27 9.01 14.60
C GLY A 102 -18.48 8.02 13.45
N GLY A 103 -17.47 7.20 13.13
CA GLY A 103 -17.55 6.22 12.04
C GLY A 103 -16.98 6.70 10.71
N PHE A 104 -16.37 7.89 10.68
CA PHE A 104 -15.76 8.46 9.47
C PHE A 104 -14.26 8.64 9.63
N MET A 105 -13.51 8.49 8.53
CA MET A 105 -12.10 8.83 8.43
C MET A 105 -11.95 10.27 7.91
N PRO A 106 -11.51 11.23 8.73
CA PRO A 106 -11.17 12.56 8.25
C PRO A 106 -9.98 12.52 7.28
N VAL A 107 -10.05 13.32 6.22
CA VAL A 107 -9.01 13.41 5.19
C VAL A 107 -8.56 14.86 5.04
N PHE A 108 -7.24 15.09 5.02
CA PHE A 108 -6.61 16.39 4.89
C PHE A 108 -5.81 16.48 3.58
N PRO A 109 -6.49 16.62 2.42
CA PRO A 109 -5.83 16.80 1.13
C PRO A 109 -5.02 18.09 1.06
N SER A 110 -3.88 18.02 0.39
CA SER A 110 -2.97 19.13 0.06
C SER A 110 -2.47 18.99 -1.39
N ILE A 111 -1.52 18.10 -1.64
CA ILE A 111 -0.96 17.83 -2.97
C ILE A 111 -2.04 17.28 -3.92
N SER A 112 -2.95 16.44 -3.42
CA SER A 112 -4.05 15.86 -4.21
C SER A 112 -5.04 16.91 -4.73
N TYR A 113 -5.13 18.09 -4.12
CA TYR A 113 -5.87 19.22 -4.70
C TYR A 113 -5.11 19.86 -5.85
N ILE A 114 -3.78 19.98 -5.73
CA ILE A 114 -2.92 20.59 -6.75
C ILE A 114 -2.88 19.71 -8.01
N THR A 115 -2.83 18.39 -7.84
CA THR A 115 -2.86 17.45 -8.97
C THR A 115 -4.23 17.32 -9.62
N GLY A 116 -5.30 17.81 -8.97
CA GLY A 116 -6.68 17.64 -9.41
C GLY A 116 -7.25 16.25 -9.14
N TYR A 117 -6.55 15.40 -8.38
CA TYR A 117 -7.02 14.06 -8.02
C TYR A 117 -8.23 14.09 -7.08
N VAL A 118 -8.24 15.03 -6.13
CA VAL A 118 -9.39 15.30 -5.25
C VAL A 118 -9.94 16.67 -5.59
N LYS A 119 -11.26 16.81 -5.65
CA LYS A 119 -11.96 18.10 -5.68
C LYS A 119 -12.83 18.23 -4.41
N PRO A 120 -13.11 19.44 -3.90
CA PRO A 120 -13.97 19.61 -2.73
C PRO A 120 -15.33 18.89 -2.87
N GLU A 121 -15.86 18.83 -4.08
CA GLU A 121 -17.12 18.16 -4.41
C GLU A 121 -17.00 16.62 -4.40
N SER A 122 -15.80 16.07 -4.56
CA SER A 122 -15.57 14.61 -4.61
C SER A 122 -16.05 13.89 -3.35
N PHE A 123 -15.94 14.53 -2.18
CA PHE A 123 -16.42 13.97 -0.90
C PHE A 123 -17.95 13.92 -0.80
N ASN A 124 -18.68 14.73 -1.58
CA ASN A 124 -20.14 14.72 -1.62
C ASN A 124 -20.68 13.69 -2.62
N VAL A 125 -19.90 13.39 -3.68
CA VAL A 125 -20.24 12.41 -4.71
C VAL A 125 -20.00 10.98 -4.21
N VAL A 126 -18.92 10.78 -3.46
CA VAL A 126 -18.53 9.47 -2.95
C VAL A 126 -19.06 9.29 -1.53
N LYS A 127 -20.20 8.61 -1.37
CA LYS A 127 -20.73 8.21 -0.06
C LYS A 127 -19.94 7.04 0.53
N ASP A 128 -18.73 7.32 0.99
CA ASP A 128 -17.87 6.36 1.69
C ASP A 128 -17.53 6.86 3.11
N ILE A 129 -16.71 6.11 3.85
CA ILE A 129 -16.26 6.45 5.20
C ILE A 129 -15.38 7.70 5.25
N HIS A 130 -14.84 8.16 4.12
CA HIS A 130 -13.91 9.29 4.05
C HIS A 130 -14.65 10.63 3.99
N VAL A 131 -14.32 11.56 4.89
CA VAL A 131 -14.91 12.91 4.96
C VAL A 131 -13.83 13.97 5.03
N LEU A 132 -14.13 15.19 4.58
CA LEU A 132 -13.17 16.29 4.68
C LEU A 132 -12.87 16.62 6.16
N GLY A 133 -11.59 16.62 6.50
CA GLY A 133 -11.12 16.91 7.85
C GLY A 133 -11.29 18.38 8.23
N SER A 134 -11.45 18.64 9.53
CA SER A 134 -11.64 20.00 10.06
C SER A 134 -10.92 20.22 11.39
N SER A 135 -11.08 21.41 11.97
CA SER A 135 -10.58 21.71 13.31
C SER A 135 -11.15 20.76 14.37
N ALA A 136 -12.39 20.28 14.18
CA ALA A 136 -13.10 19.38 15.09
C ALA A 136 -12.68 17.90 15.00
N SER A 137 -11.91 17.52 13.98
CA SER A 137 -11.46 16.13 13.82
C SER A 137 -10.57 15.69 14.99
N LYS A 138 -10.88 14.53 15.57
CA LYS A 138 -10.13 13.91 16.67
C LYS A 138 -9.01 13.01 16.14
N PHE A 139 -7.94 12.86 16.94
CA PHE A 139 -6.76 12.06 16.61
C PHE A 139 -6.18 12.35 15.22
N LYS A 140 -6.00 13.62 14.85
CA LYS A 140 -5.54 14.03 13.50
C LYS A 140 -4.26 13.32 13.02
N ILE A 141 -3.35 13.00 13.92
CA ILE A 141 -2.09 12.28 13.60
C ILE A 141 -2.37 10.83 13.13
N LEU A 142 -3.55 10.28 13.41
CA LEU A 142 -3.97 8.95 12.95
C LEU A 142 -4.91 9.00 11.74
N THR A 143 -5.32 10.19 11.30
CA THR A 143 -6.19 10.39 10.14
C THR A 143 -5.40 10.42 8.83
N ASP A 144 -6.09 10.56 7.69
CA ASP A 144 -5.45 10.59 6.38
C ASP A 144 -4.90 12.00 6.09
N TYR A 145 -3.59 12.19 6.20
CA TYR A 145 -2.95 13.48 5.93
C TYR A 145 -1.63 13.37 5.15
N ILE A 146 -1.09 12.17 4.98
CA ILE A 146 0.14 11.95 4.21
C ILE A 146 -0.26 11.89 2.73
N ASP A 147 -0.30 13.04 2.09
CA ASP A 147 -0.77 13.20 0.72
C ASP A 147 0.37 12.99 -0.29
N LEU A 148 0.22 11.99 -1.16
CA LEU A 148 1.16 11.66 -2.24
C LEU A 148 0.76 12.27 -3.60
N GLY A 149 -0.34 13.03 -3.65
CA GLY A 149 -0.87 13.66 -4.87
C GLY A 149 -1.85 12.79 -5.67
N TYR A 150 -1.90 11.49 -5.41
CA TYR A 150 -2.91 10.56 -5.97
C TYR A 150 -3.43 9.56 -4.93
N SER A 151 -3.02 9.72 -3.68
CA SER A 151 -3.41 8.89 -2.55
C SER A 151 -3.08 9.64 -1.27
N ILE A 152 -3.98 9.63 -0.29
CA ILE A 152 -3.80 10.27 1.00
C ILE A 152 -3.81 9.17 2.04
N LEU A 153 -2.74 9.07 2.81
CA LEU A 153 -2.48 7.95 3.70
C LEU A 153 -2.56 8.38 5.16
N SER A 154 -3.03 7.49 6.01
CA SER A 154 -2.81 7.58 7.45
C SER A 154 -1.45 7.02 7.85
N VAL A 155 -1.07 7.25 9.12
CA VAL A 155 0.03 6.51 9.76
C VAL A 155 -0.25 4.99 9.75
N GLY A 156 -1.50 4.57 9.91
CA GLY A 156 -1.86 3.15 9.83
C GLY A 156 -1.61 2.54 8.46
N ASP A 157 -1.85 3.27 7.37
CA ASP A 157 -1.50 2.82 6.01
C ASP A 157 0.02 2.71 5.80
N VAL A 158 0.81 3.59 6.43
CA VAL A 158 2.28 3.46 6.45
C VAL A 158 2.71 2.18 7.15
N PHE A 159 2.10 1.84 8.30
CA PHE A 159 2.33 0.57 8.99
C PHE A 159 1.98 -0.64 8.12
N ILE A 160 0.84 -0.62 7.43
CA ILE A 160 0.45 -1.68 6.49
C ILE A 160 1.49 -1.83 5.36
N ARG A 161 2.01 -0.71 4.85
CA ARG A 161 3.07 -0.70 3.82
C ARG A 161 4.39 -1.32 4.29
N VAL A 162 4.69 -1.35 5.59
CA VAL A 162 5.88 -2.04 6.11
C VAL A 162 5.87 -3.53 5.75
N PHE A 163 4.71 -4.20 5.77
CA PHE A 163 4.59 -5.60 5.33
C PHE A 163 5.05 -5.79 3.88
N VAL A 164 4.55 -4.94 2.97
CA VAL A 164 4.91 -4.96 1.55
C VAL A 164 6.42 -4.78 1.37
N PHE A 165 6.99 -3.77 2.05
CA PHE A 165 8.43 -3.52 1.99
C PHE A 165 9.25 -4.73 2.45
N LEU A 166 8.91 -5.28 3.62
CA LEU A 166 9.61 -6.41 4.20
C LEU A 166 9.55 -7.64 3.30
N VAL A 167 8.38 -8.01 2.80
CA VAL A 167 8.22 -9.19 1.94
C VAL A 167 9.02 -9.05 0.65
N ILE A 168 8.94 -7.91 -0.04
CA ILE A 168 9.69 -7.69 -1.29
C ILE A 168 11.20 -7.70 -1.04
N PHE A 169 11.67 -6.92 -0.06
CA PHE A 169 13.10 -6.82 0.22
C PHE A 169 13.72 -8.17 0.60
N TYR A 170 13.08 -8.92 1.50
CA TYR A 170 13.60 -10.22 1.93
C TYR A 170 13.46 -11.29 0.85
N SER A 171 12.45 -11.20 -0.02
CA SER A 171 12.34 -12.05 -1.20
C SER A 171 13.48 -11.80 -2.19
N ILE A 172 13.83 -10.53 -2.44
CA ILE A 172 15.00 -10.17 -3.25
C ILE A 172 16.26 -10.74 -2.61
N LYS A 173 16.46 -10.52 -1.30
CA LYS A 173 17.62 -11.04 -0.57
C LYS A 173 17.76 -12.57 -0.74
N LYS A 174 16.70 -13.33 -0.44
CA LYS A 174 16.69 -14.80 -0.58
C LYS A 174 16.85 -15.26 -2.03
N SER A 175 16.35 -14.51 -3.00
CA SER A 175 16.51 -14.83 -4.43
C SER A 175 17.95 -14.67 -4.91
N ASN A 176 18.74 -13.77 -4.30
CA ASN A 176 20.16 -13.62 -4.61
C ASN A 176 20.96 -14.79 -4.04
N ASP A 177 20.72 -15.19 -2.79
CA ASP A 177 21.39 -16.32 -2.15
C ASP A 177 21.20 -17.61 -2.96
N LYS A 178 19.96 -17.93 -3.32
CA LYS A 178 19.64 -19.12 -4.14
C LYS A 178 20.18 -19.03 -5.56
N TYR A 179 20.30 -17.84 -6.14
CA TYR A 179 20.87 -17.68 -7.48
C TYR A 179 22.38 -17.93 -7.47
N LEU A 180 23.07 -17.56 -6.39
CA LEU A 180 24.50 -17.87 -6.24
C LEU A 180 24.72 -19.39 -6.10
N GLU A 181 23.87 -20.10 -5.36
CA GLU A 181 23.96 -21.57 -5.23
C GLU A 181 23.76 -22.34 -6.54
N VAL A 182 22.95 -21.82 -7.48
CA VAL A 182 22.66 -22.50 -8.77
C VAL A 182 23.73 -22.26 -9.84
N ASN A 183 24.60 -21.23 -9.68
CA ASN A 183 25.63 -20.87 -10.68
C ASN A 183 27.06 -21.22 -10.25
N ILE A 184 27.23 -22.00 -9.18
CA ILE A 184 28.50 -22.60 -8.74
C ILE A 184 28.50 -24.07 -9.14
#